data_AF-A0A6N8B720-F1
#
_entry.id   AF-A0A6N8B720-F1
#
_cell.length_a   1.000
_cell.length_b   1.000
_cell.length_c   1.000
_cell.angle_alpha   90.00
_cell.angle_beta   90.00
_cell.angle_gamma   90.00
#
_symmetry.space_group_name_H-M   'P 1'
#
loop_
_entity.id
_entity.type
_entity.pdbx_description
1 polymer ?
#
loop_
_entity_poly.entity_id
_entity_poly.type
_entity_poly.pdbx_seq_one_letter_code
_entity_poly.pdbx_strand_id
1 'polypeptide(L)'
;MTNGHDFLSKTLLQAEINRMKHGDEEADNNRPPLDWALIAGEHMGHLMGALRNNDYATIEQEILHISGPLLELHESLLRLKNKE
;
A
#
# COMPACT_ATOMS: atom_id res chain seq x y z
N MET A 1 24.65 0.91 -0.08
CA MET A 1 23.42 0.99 -0.88
C MET A 1 22.25 0.70 0.06
N THR A 2 22.05 1.59 1.03
CA THR A 2 21.04 2.69 1.08
C THR A 2 19.66 2.14 1.41
N ASN A 3 19.29 2.16 2.70
CA ASN A 3 18.05 1.62 3.29
C ASN A 3 16.77 1.94 2.49
N GLY A 4 16.74 3.01 1.69
CA GLY A 4 15.64 3.31 0.77
C GLY A 4 15.41 2.26 -0.32
N HIS A 5 16.45 1.60 -0.86
CA HIS A 5 16.26 0.52 -1.84
C HIS A 5 15.68 -0.75 -1.20
N ASP A 6 16.07 -1.05 0.03
CA ASP A 6 15.51 -2.16 0.80
C ASP A 6 14.02 -1.92 1.11
N PHE A 7 13.70 -0.71 1.54
CA PHE A 7 12.32 -0.28 1.77
C PHE A 7 11.43 -0.36 0.51
N LEU A 8 11.93 0.14 -0.62
CA LEU A 8 11.23 0.04 -1.90
C LEU A 8 11.03 -1.41 -2.32
N SER A 9 12.05 -2.26 -2.18
CA SER A 9 11.95 -3.70 -2.47
C SER A 9 10.90 -4.38 -1.60
N LYS A 10 10.88 -4.09 -0.29
CA LYS A 10 9.87 -4.60 0.65
C LYS A 10 8.46 -4.13 0.31
N THR A 11 8.32 -2.87 -0.10
CA THR A 11 7.03 -2.30 -0.52
C THR A 11 6.49 -3.01 -1.76
N LEU A 12 7.34 -3.20 -2.79
CA LEU A 12 6.97 -3.92 -4.00
C LEU A 12 6.61 -5.37 -3.69
N LEU A 13 7.41 -6.05 -2.88
CA LEU A 13 7.13 -7.41 -2.44
C LEU A 13 5.81 -7.50 -1.65
N GLN A 14 5.52 -6.54 -0.78
CA GLN A 14 4.27 -6.50 -0.02
C GLN A 14 3.05 -6.29 -0.94
N ALA A 15 3.17 -5.43 -1.96
CA ALA A 15 2.12 -5.25 -2.97
C ALA A 15 1.89 -6.54 -3.76
N GLU A 16 2.96 -7.23 -4.17
CA GLU A 16 2.90 -8.53 -4.84
C GLU A 16 2.25 -9.61 -3.93
N ILE A 17 2.65 -9.70 -2.66
CA ILE A 17 2.05 -10.62 -1.69
C ILE A 17 0.56 -10.34 -1.49
N ASN A 18 0.15 -9.07 -1.42
CA ASN A 18 -1.25 -8.72 -1.25
C ASN A 18 -2.09 -9.21 -2.44
N ARG A 19 -1.59 -9.03 -3.68
CA ARG A 19 -2.22 -9.56 -4.89
C ARG A 19 -2.32 -11.08 -4.88
N MET A 20 -1.23 -11.77 -4.52
CA MET A 20 -1.21 -13.24 -4.43
C MET A 20 -2.18 -13.78 -3.36
N LYS A 21 -2.27 -13.12 -2.20
CA LYS A 21 -3.05 -13.60 -1.05
C LYS A 21 -4.54 -13.33 -1.18
N HIS A 22 -4.92 -12.23 -1.82
CA HIS A 22 -6.33 -11.90 -2.07
C HIS A 22 -6.91 -12.54 -3.35
N GLY A 23 -6.06 -13.24 -4.12
CA GLY A 23 -6.46 -14.36 -4.98
C GLY A 23 -7.19 -13.99 -6.27
N ASP A 24 -7.41 -12.71 -6.52
CA ASP A 24 -8.03 -12.22 -7.75
C ASP A 24 -7.32 -10.95 -8.22
N GLU A 25 -6.24 -11.15 -8.97
CA GLU A 25 -5.53 -10.05 -9.63
C GLU A 25 -6.46 -9.20 -10.49
N GLU A 26 -7.53 -9.81 -11.05
CA GLU A 26 -8.54 -9.10 -11.82
C GLU A 26 -9.39 -8.21 -10.92
N ALA A 27 -9.81 -8.69 -9.74
CA ALA A 27 -10.50 -7.87 -8.74
C ALA A 27 -9.64 -6.71 -8.23
N ASP A 28 -8.35 -6.94 -7.96
CA ASP A 28 -7.45 -5.87 -7.51
C ASP A 28 -7.15 -4.88 -8.64
N ASN A 29 -7.01 -5.34 -9.89
CA ASN A 29 -6.85 -4.46 -11.05
C ASN A 29 -8.09 -3.60 -11.31
N ASN A 30 -9.28 -4.15 -11.03
CA ASN A 30 -10.57 -3.48 -11.17
C ASN A 30 -11.03 -2.73 -9.92
N ARG A 31 -10.29 -2.84 -8.80
CA ARG A 31 -10.61 -2.12 -7.58
C ARG A 31 -10.57 -0.60 -7.84
N PRO A 32 -11.64 0.14 -7.51
CA PRO A 32 -11.70 1.56 -7.79
C PRO A 32 -10.66 2.33 -6.96
N PRO A 33 -10.17 3.47 -7.46
CA PRO A 33 -9.22 4.31 -6.72
C PRO A 33 -9.68 4.66 -5.30
N LEU A 34 -10.99 4.86 -5.11
CA LEU A 34 -11.56 5.16 -3.79
C LEU A 34 -11.21 4.08 -2.76
N ASP A 35 -11.33 2.81 -3.11
CA ASP A 35 -11.08 1.72 -2.16
C ASP A 35 -9.60 1.63 -1.77
N TRP A 36 -8.69 1.83 -2.73
CA TRP A 36 -7.25 1.91 -2.43
C TRP A 36 -6.92 3.08 -1.51
N ALA A 37 -7.55 4.24 -1.74
CA ALA A 37 -7.38 5.41 -0.88
C ALA A 37 -7.92 5.16 0.55
N LEU A 38 -9.05 4.46 0.68
CA LEU A 38 -9.61 4.08 1.98
C LEU A 38 -8.70 3.12 2.75
N ILE A 39 -8.15 2.10 2.08
CA ILE A 39 -7.17 1.18 2.68
C ILE A 39 -5.93 1.95 3.16
N ALA A 40 -5.37 2.84 2.33
CA ALA A 40 -4.24 3.68 2.73
C ALA A 40 -4.59 4.57 3.94
N GLY A 41 -5.82 5.10 3.97
CA GLY A 41 -6.33 5.91 5.08
C GLY A 41 -6.46 5.12 6.39
N GLU A 42 -6.92 3.87 6.34
CA GLU A 42 -7.01 2.98 7.50
C GLU A 42 -5.63 2.74 8.12
N HIS A 43 -4.64 2.36 7.31
CA HIS A 43 -3.27 2.15 7.77
C HIS A 43 -2.59 3.43 8.26
N MET A 44 -2.94 4.59 7.69
CA MET A 44 -2.52 5.88 8.24
C MET A 44 -3.05 6.10 9.66
N GLY A 45 -4.30 5.71 9.93
CA GLY A 45 -4.87 5.75 11.29
C GLY A 45 -4.10 4.87 12.28
N HIS A 46 -3.76 3.65 11.89
CA HIS A 46 -2.93 2.74 12.70
C HIS A 46 -1.53 3.31 12.95
N LEU A 47 -0.89 3.86 11.92
CA LEU A 47 0.41 4.54 12.04
C LEU A 47 0.37 5.66 13.07
N MET A 48 -0.67 6.50 13.04
CA MET A 48 -0.84 7.58 14.03
C MET A 48 -1.00 7.03 15.46
N GLY A 49 -1.69 5.90 15.62
CA GLY A 49 -1.80 5.20 16.89
C GLY A 49 -0.45 4.68 17.39
N ALA A 50 0.32 4.04 16.52
CA ALA A 50 1.65 3.50 16.86
C ALA A 50 2.65 4.59 17.23
N LEU A 51 2.66 5.71 16.48
CA LEU A 51 3.48 6.89 16.76
C LEU A 51 3.21 7.45 18.17
N ARG A 52 1.94 7.54 18.56
CA ARG A 52 1.56 8.03 19.90
C ARG A 52 2.12 7.17 21.03
N ASN A 53 2.28 5.87 20.77
CA ASN A 53 2.75 4.89 21.76
C ASN A 53 4.24 4.59 21.65
N ASN A 54 4.97 5.21 20.72
CA ASN A 54 6.36 4.87 20.37
C ASN A 54 6.56 3.38 20.01
N ASP A 55 5.56 2.76 19.38
CA ASP A 55 5.65 1.37 18.92
C ASP A 55 6.38 1.31 17.58
N TYR A 56 7.71 1.28 17.62
CA TYR A 56 8.56 1.32 16.42
C TYR A 56 8.36 0.13 15.47
N ALA A 57 7.97 -1.04 15.99
CA ALA A 57 7.71 -2.21 15.15
C ALA A 57 6.43 -2.00 14.33
N THR A 58 5.35 -1.56 14.97
CA THR A 58 4.11 -1.22 14.24
C THR A 58 4.28 -0.02 13.34
N ILE A 59 5.10 0.97 13.70
CA ILE A 59 5.42 2.10 12.81
C ILE A 59 6.03 1.60 11.50
N GLU A 60 7.06 0.74 11.55
CA GLU A 60 7.69 0.21 10.34
C GLU A 60 6.70 -0.59 9.49
N GLN A 61 5.88 -1.43 10.14
CA GLN A 61 4.85 -2.23 9.50
C GLN A 61 3.80 -1.37 8.79
N GLU A 62 3.24 -0.35 9.46
CA GLU A 62 2.19 0.47 8.88
C GLU A 62 2.71 1.39 7.77
N ILE A 63 3.99 1.80 7.80
CA ILE A 63 4.60 2.51 6.67
C ILE A 63 4.60 1.62 5.42
N LEU A 64 4.92 0.33 5.53
CA LEU A 64 4.85 -0.62 4.42
C LEU A 64 3.40 -0.83 3.95
N HIS A 65 2.46 -0.97 4.89
CA HIS A 65 1.04 -1.14 4.59
C HIS A 65 0.36 0.10 4.00
N ILE A 66 0.91 1.29 4.18
CA ILE A 66 0.45 2.50 3.48
C ILE A 66 1.04 2.54 2.06
N SER A 67 2.32 2.20 1.93
CA SER A 67 3.06 2.38 0.69
C SER A 67 2.55 1.47 -0.44
N GLY A 68 2.19 0.22 -0.13
CA GLY A 68 1.60 -0.71 -1.11
C GLY A 68 0.29 -0.21 -1.73
N PRO A 69 -0.76 0.09 -0.93
CA PRO A 69 -2.02 0.66 -1.40
C PRO A 69 -1.87 2.01 -2.13
N LEU A 70 -0.92 2.86 -1.75
CA LEU A 70 -0.65 4.10 -2.50
C LEU A 70 -0.06 3.84 -3.89
N LEU A 71 0.79 2.83 -4.03
CA LEU A 71 1.27 2.37 -5.33
C LEU A 71 0.09 1.85 -6.16
N GLU A 72 -0.77 1.01 -5.59
CA GLU A 72 -1.94 0.47 -6.28
C GLU A 72 -2.95 1.54 -6.69
N LEU A 73 -3.15 2.54 -5.83
CA LEU A 73 -3.94 3.73 -6.14
C LEU A 73 -3.38 4.47 -7.35
N HIS A 74 -2.08 4.72 -7.37
CA HIS A 74 -1.40 5.37 -8.51
C HIS A 74 -1.60 4.58 -9.80
N GLU A 75 -1.39 3.26 -9.76
CA GLU A 75 -1.58 2.40 -10.93
C GLU A 75 -3.04 2.37 -11.40
N SER A 76 -4.02 2.35 -10.48
CA SER A 76 -5.44 2.42 -10.81
C SER A 76 -5.80 3.74 -11.52
N LEU A 77 -5.27 4.87 -11.04
CA LEU A 77 -5.46 6.18 -11.67
C LEU A 77 -4.83 6.25 -13.07
N LEU A 78 -3.63 5.69 -13.27
CA LEU A 78 -3.00 5.60 -14.59
C LEU A 78 -3.85 4.77 -15.57
N ARG A 79 -4.38 3.63 -15.12
CA ARG A 79 -5.28 2.80 -15.94
C ARG A 79 -6.53 3.55 -16.37
N LEU A 80 -7.12 4.37 -15.49
CA LEU A 80 -8.29 5.18 -15.82
C LEU A 80 -7.96 6.26 -16.84
N LYS A 81 -6.87 7.01 -16.62
CA LYS A 81 -6.41 8.06 -17.54
C LYS A 81 -6.12 7.54 -18.95
N ASN A 82 -5.59 6.32 -19.07
CA ASN A 82 -5.27 5.71 -20.37
C ASN A 82 -6.50 5.12 -21.09
N LYS A 83 -7.68 5.09 -20.45
CA LYS A 83 -8.94 4.65 -21.05
C LYS A 83 -9.78 5.82 -21.59
N GLU A 84 -9.43 7.06 -21.25
CA GLU A 84 -10.01 8.31 -21.78
C GLU A 84 -9.35 8.73 -23.10
#